data_AF-A0A8H9AJM7-F1
#
_entry.id   AF-A0A8H9AJM7-F1
#
_cell.length_a   1.000
_cell.length_b   1.000
_cell.length_c   1.000
_cell.angle_alpha   90.00
_cell.angle_beta   90.00
_cell.angle_gamma   90.00
#
_symmetry.space_group_name_H-M   'P 1'
#
loop_
_entity.id
_entity.type
_entity.pdbx_description
1 polymer ?
#
loop_
_entity_poly.entity_id
_entity_poly.type
_entity_poly.pdbx_seq_one_letter_code
_entity_poly.pdbx_strand_id
1 'polypeptide(L)'
;ACHFKRMHQNIVDKIEYLNCSREFFTRNFIPGTYHIYDDSLRGYYITLDGLMMLQLGLSLRTMRYYESCIEAFHEAETSLNHTAFRRNQWEARHV
;
A
#
# COMPACT_ATOMS: atom_id res chain seq x y z
N ALA A 1 -1.98 4.92 -21.64
CA ALA A 1 -2.58 4.33 -20.43
C ALA A 1 -3.26 2.99 -20.78
N CYS A 2 -2.57 1.86 -20.62
CA CYS A 2 -3.13 0.52 -20.89
C CYS A 2 -3.06 -0.44 -19.69
N HIS A 3 -2.58 0.03 -18.54
CA HIS A 3 -2.33 -0.80 -17.35
C HIS A 3 -3.62 -1.29 -16.65
N PHE A 4 -4.76 -0.65 -16.91
CA PHE A 4 -6.06 -1.01 -16.34
C PHE A 4 -6.89 -1.97 -17.22
N LYS A 5 -6.31 -2.56 -18.28
CA LYS A 5 -7.00 -3.56 -19.13
C LYS A 5 -7.06 -4.96 -18.50
N ARG A 6 -6.84 -5.09 -17.19
CA ARG A 6 -6.93 -6.37 -16.49
C ARG A 6 -8.36 -6.57 -15.98
N MET A 7 -8.89 -7.77 -16.15
CA MET A 7 -10.18 -8.14 -15.56
C MET A 7 -10.11 -7.97 -14.04
N HIS A 8 -11.14 -7.34 -13.45
CA HIS A 8 -11.24 -7.09 -12.00
C HIS A 8 -10.97 -8.36 -11.18
N GLN A 9 -11.55 -9.48 -11.62
CA GLN A 9 -11.34 -10.80 -11.00
C GLN A 9 -9.85 -11.16 -10.89
N ASN A 10 -9.04 -10.91 -11.94
CA ASN A 10 -7.61 -11.22 -11.92
C ASN A 10 -6.85 -10.38 -10.88
N ILE A 11 -7.35 -9.21 -10.51
CA ILE A 11 -6.76 -8.37 -9.45
C ILE A 11 -7.18 -8.90 -8.07
N VAL A 12 -8.45 -9.26 -7.90
CA VAL A 12 -8.97 -9.87 -6.67
C VAL A 12 -8.22 -11.16 -6.36
N ASP A 13 -8.14 -12.08 -7.33
CA ASP A 13 -7.42 -13.35 -7.16
C ASP A 13 -5.96 -13.08 -6.76
N LYS A 14 -5.30 -12.13 -7.42
CA LYS A 14 -3.91 -11.78 -7.10
C LYS A 14 -3.74 -11.28 -5.68
N ILE A 15 -4.66 -10.44 -5.19
CA ILE A 15 -4.65 -9.95 -3.82
C ILE A 15 -4.80 -11.12 -2.85
N GLU A 16 -5.76 -12.02 -3.10
CA GLU A 16 -6.02 -13.19 -2.24
C GLU A 16 -4.82 -14.16 -2.14
N TYR A 17 -3.99 -14.22 -3.17
CA TYR A 17 -2.76 -15.03 -3.18
C TYR A 17 -1.49 -14.27 -2.82
N LEU A 18 -1.54 -13.00 -2.39
CA LEU A 18 -0.34 -12.25 -2.01
C LEU A 18 0.39 -12.91 -0.83
N ASN A 19 1.70 -13.12 -0.99
CA ASN A 19 2.56 -13.66 0.06
C ASN A 19 3.09 -12.55 1.01
N CYS A 20 2.21 -11.75 1.59
CA CYS A 20 2.53 -10.75 2.62
C CYS A 20 2.11 -11.21 4.02
N SER A 21 2.44 -10.44 5.07
CA SER A 21 1.90 -10.74 6.41
C SER A 21 0.39 -10.59 6.44
N ARG A 22 -0.25 -11.34 7.34
CA ARG A 22 -1.68 -11.18 7.59
C ARG A 22 -2.01 -9.77 8.07
N GLU A 23 -1.13 -9.19 8.91
CA GLU A 23 -1.29 -7.84 9.42
C GLU A 23 -1.29 -6.80 8.30
N PHE A 24 -0.25 -6.84 7.45
CA PHE A 24 -0.15 -6.00 6.26
C PHE A 24 -1.35 -6.19 5.34
N PHE A 25 -1.77 -7.44 5.11
CA PHE A 25 -2.93 -7.74 4.30
C PHE A 25 -4.19 -7.05 4.83
N THR A 26 -4.51 -7.26 6.11
CA THR A 26 -5.73 -6.72 6.73
C THR A 26 -5.73 -5.19 6.83
N ARG A 27 -4.56 -4.58 6.99
CA ARG A 27 -4.42 -3.11 7.05
C ARG A 27 -4.60 -2.47 5.67
N ASN A 28 -4.12 -3.14 4.61
CA ASN A 28 -3.95 -2.53 3.30
C ASN A 28 -4.96 -2.99 2.24
N PHE A 29 -5.67 -4.10 2.46
CA PHE A 29 -6.71 -4.63 1.58
C PHE A 29 -8.01 -4.86 2.36
N ILE A 30 -8.88 -3.86 2.35
CA ILE A 30 -10.13 -3.87 3.10
C ILE A 30 -11.24 -4.42 2.21
N PRO A 31 -11.86 -5.57 2.53
CA PRO A 31 -12.89 -6.17 1.68
C PRO A 31 -14.08 -5.23 1.53
N GLY A 32 -14.57 -5.10 0.30
CA GLY A 32 -15.72 -4.28 -0.05
C GLY A 32 -16.54 -4.92 -1.16
N THR A 33 -17.77 -4.44 -1.32
CA THR A 33 -18.66 -4.84 -2.40
C THR A 33 -19.04 -3.61 -3.21
N TYR A 34 -18.83 -3.66 -4.51
CA TYR A 34 -19.18 -2.60 -5.45
C TYR A 34 -20.37 -3.05 -6.27
N HIS A 35 -21.34 -2.16 -6.47
CA HIS A 35 -22.49 -2.43 -7.32
C HIS A 35 -22.22 -1.81 -8.69
N ILE A 36 -22.27 -2.63 -9.74
CA ILE A 36 -22.14 -2.19 -11.13
C ILE A 36 -23.38 -2.66 -11.88
N TYR A 37 -24.23 -1.71 -12.27
CA TYR A 37 -25.57 -2.00 -12.80
C TYR A 37 -26.39 -2.86 -11.81
N ASP A 38 -26.81 -4.05 -12.22
CA ASP A 38 -27.57 -5.01 -11.40
C ASP A 38 -26.69 -6.06 -10.70
N ASP A 39 -25.36 -6.03 -10.91
CA ASP A 39 -24.43 -6.99 -10.34
C ASP A 39 -23.65 -6.40 -9.15
N SER A 40 -23.43 -7.24 -8.13
CA SER A 40 -22.52 -6.95 -7.03
C SER A 40 -21.18 -7.65 -7.26
N LEU A 41 -20.09 -6.89 -7.32
CA LEU A 41 -18.74 -7.39 -7.45
C LEU A 41 -17.98 -7.25 -6.13
N ARG A 42 -17.35 -8.34 -5.70
CA ARG A 42 -16.41 -8.32 -4.57
C ARG A 42 -15.13 -7.62 -4.98
N GLY A 43 -14.57 -6.81 -4.08
CA GLY A 43 -13.30 -6.12 -4.30
C GLY A 43 -12.65 -5.70 -2.99
N TYR A 44 -11.65 -4.85 -3.10
CA TYR A 44 -10.93 -4.31 -1.95
C TYR A 44 -10.82 -2.80 -2.08
N TYR A 45 -11.05 -2.08 -0.99
CA TYR A 45 -10.48 -0.76 -0.81
C TYR A 45 -9.00 -0.94 -0.46
N ILE A 46 -8.14 -0.18 -1.14
CA ILE A 46 -6.69 -0.37 -1.09
C ILE A 46 -6.05 0.90 -0.56
N THR A 47 -5.17 0.75 0.43
CA THR A 47 -4.35 1.87 0.94
C THR A 47 -3.20 2.19 -0.02
N LEU A 48 -2.43 3.25 0.27
CA LEU A 48 -1.22 3.55 -0.49
C LEU A 48 -0.21 2.40 -0.46
N ASP A 49 0.06 1.81 0.70
CA ASP A 49 0.96 0.66 0.87
C ASP A 49 0.50 -0.55 0.05
N GLY A 50 -0.81 -0.84 0.08
CA GLY A 50 -1.40 -1.92 -0.71
C GLY A 50 -1.22 -1.69 -2.21
N LEU A 51 -1.38 -0.44 -2.66
CA LEU A 51 -1.15 -0.05 -4.04
C LEU A 51 0.33 -0.15 -4.43
N MET A 52 1.24 0.30 -3.55
CA MET A 52 2.69 0.18 -3.74
C MET A 52 3.11 -1.29 -3.87
N MET A 53 2.58 -2.16 -3.02
CA MET A 53 2.81 -3.61 -3.08
C MET A 53 2.38 -4.19 -4.44
N LEU A 54 1.21 -3.82 -4.94
CA LEU A 54 0.71 -4.26 -6.26
C LEU A 54 1.55 -3.74 -7.43
N GLN A 55 2.11 -2.53 -7.29
CA GLN A 55 2.93 -1.88 -8.32
C GLN A 55 4.35 -2.45 -8.42
N LEU A 56 4.96 -2.82 -7.28
CA LEU A 56 6.33 -3.36 -7.20
C LEU A 56 6.50 -4.74 -7.84
N GLY A 57 5.40 -5.42 -8.17
CA GLY A 57 5.39 -6.60 -9.02
C GLY A 57 5.10 -7.89 -8.27
N LEU A 58 4.29 -8.74 -8.91
CA LEU A 58 3.49 -9.83 -8.33
C LEU A 58 4.25 -11.14 -8.05
N SER A 59 5.58 -11.10 -7.93
CA SER A 59 6.34 -12.30 -7.61
C SER A 59 6.12 -12.64 -6.13
N LEU A 60 5.46 -13.77 -5.86
CA LEU A 60 5.22 -14.30 -4.51
C LEU A 60 6.52 -14.42 -3.68
N ARG A 61 7.66 -14.57 -4.36
CA ARG A 61 8.97 -14.77 -3.73
C ARG A 61 9.54 -13.50 -3.09
N THR A 62 9.10 -12.32 -3.53
CA THR A 62 9.67 -11.02 -3.13
C THR A 62 8.73 -10.18 -2.27
N MET A 63 7.50 -10.63 -2.04
CA MET A 63 6.47 -9.84 -1.33
C MET A 63 6.84 -9.50 0.11
N ARG A 64 7.43 -10.44 0.86
CA ARG A 64 7.93 -10.17 2.22
C ARG A 64 9.08 -9.17 2.24
N TYR A 65 9.92 -9.19 1.21
CA TYR A 65 10.98 -8.20 1.07
C TYR A 65 10.39 -6.81 0.79
N TYR A 66 9.38 -6.71 -0.07
CA TYR A 66 8.71 -5.44 -0.35
C TYR A 66 7.93 -4.89 0.85
N GLU A 67 7.31 -5.75 1.65
CA GLU A 67 6.72 -5.38 2.94
C GLU A 67 7.76 -4.68 3.83
N SER A 68 8.92 -5.30 4.03
CA SER A 68 10.02 -4.70 4.80
C SER A 68 10.55 -3.41 4.17
N CYS A 69 10.61 -3.32 2.84
CA CYS A 69 11.00 -2.06 2.19
C CYS A 69 10.01 -0.94 2.49
N ILE A 70 8.70 -1.21 2.41
CA ILE A 70 7.65 -0.23 2.71
C ILE A 70 7.78 0.24 4.16
N GLU A 71 8.01 -0.67 5.11
CA GLU A 71 8.26 -0.33 6.51
C GLU A 71 9.50 0.55 6.69
N ALA A 72 10.62 0.18 6.06
CA ALA A 72 11.86 0.98 6.11
C ALA A 72 11.68 2.39 5.52
N PHE A 73 10.85 2.55 4.49
CA PHE A 73 10.51 3.87 3.95
C PHE A 73 9.72 4.72 4.95
N HIS A 74 8.75 4.13 5.67
CA HIS A 74 8.02 4.85 6.72
C HIS A 74 8.92 5.27 7.89
N GLU A 75 9.85 4.41 8.30
CA GLU A 75 10.84 4.75 9.34
C GLU A 75 11.74 5.91 8.91
N ALA A 76 12.19 5.89 7.64
CA ALA A 76 12.99 6.96 7.07
C ALA A 76 12.19 8.28 6.99
N GLU A 77 10.95 8.24 6.54
CA GLU A 77 10.06 9.41 6.47
C GLU A 77 9.82 10.02 7.87
N THR A 78 9.54 9.18 8.87
CA THR A 78 9.37 9.60 10.26
C THR A 78 10.62 10.31 10.79
N SER A 79 11.80 9.74 10.51
CA SER A 79 13.08 10.30 10.92
C SER A 79 13.35 11.66 10.27
N LEU A 80 13.06 11.79 8.97
CA LEU A 80 13.22 13.06 8.24
C LEU A 80 12.27 14.13 8.77
N ASN A 81 11.00 13.80 8.99
CA ASN A 81 10.00 14.72 9.54
C ASN A 81 10.37 15.19 10.94
N HIS A 82 10.87 14.30 11.79
CA HIS A 82 11.35 14.67 13.12
C HIS A 82 12.57 15.61 13.05
N THR A 83 13.48 15.36 12.12
CA THR A 83 14.67 16.20 11.91
C THR A 83 14.29 17.59 11.40
N ALA A 84 13.39 17.66 10.42
CA ALA A 84 12.85 18.91 9.88
C ALA A 84 12.12 19.72 10.96
N PHE A 85 11.29 19.07 11.79
CA PHE A 85 10.60 19.72 12.89
C PHE A 85 11.57 20.33 13.91
N ARG A 86 12.62 19.61 14.29
CA ARG A 86 13.65 20.12 15.21
C ARG A 86 14.42 21.31 14.63
N ARG A 87 14.75 21.25 13.33
CA ARG A 87 15.38 22.36 12.62
C ARG A 87 14.50 23.61 12.63
N ASN A 88 13.23 23.46 12.26
CA ASN A 88 12.28 24.58 12.25
C ASN A 88 12.08 25.19 13.65
N GLN A 89 12.06 24.36 14.70
CA GLN A 89 12.03 24.86 16.08
C GLN A 89 13.30 25.61 16.50
N TRP A 90 14.47 25.20 16.00
CA TRP A 90 15.73 25.86 16.31
C TRP A 90 15.81 27.22 15.61
N GLU A 91 15.44 27.27 14.33
CA GLU A 91 15.35 28.51 13.56
C GLU A 91 14.33 29.48 14.18
N ALA A 92 13.14 29.02 14.61
CA ALA A 92 12.13 29.86 15.25
C ALA A 92 12.51 30.40 16.65
N ARG A 93 13.52 29.82 17.33
CA ARG A 93 14.02 30.32 18.63
C ARG A 93 15.18 31.30 18.50
N HIS A 94 15.77 31.40 17.31
CA HIS A 94 16.95 32.22 17.03
C HIS A 94 16.70 33.29 15.96
N VAL A 95 15.42 33.53 15.66
CA VAL A 95 14.87 34.73 14.99
C VAL A 95 14.19 35.58 16.06
#